data_AF-A0A8S4AF15-F1
#
_entry.id   AF-A0A8S4AF15-F1
#
_cell.length_a   1.000
_cell.length_b   1.000
_cell.length_c   1.000
_cell.angle_alpha   90.00
_cell.angle_beta   90.00
_cell.angle_gamma   90.00
#
_symmetry.space_group_name_H-M   'P 1'
#
loop_
_entity.id
_entity.type
_entity.pdbx_description
1 polymer ?
#
loop_
_entity_poly.entity_id
_entity_poly.type
_entity_poly.pdbx_seq_one_letter_code
_entity_poly.pdbx_strand_id
1 'polypeptide(L)'
;MKWKVPLYVGIPPARRHAHTAFILHSHLYVFGGRNEEQDFNDLKVMKLINPSERQPVMKEILSEFGLQGVSHSLGFILVFTVNSFTPTKVPNVRYELSELPPSILGNTTVNAQVCVHRDFSAVRDQAMKMIQTAFSLLDQEFHKLDREKSELSKAAVALQKEREAHEAHKQKQQQELQEMLDRHRSQNEAWLHARAEENDRERRELCRLRGRGEAAAGSRRPNPARRRPPAGGGHSCLFQRISAGQCPRCSVVRGLWPPRPPPTHPTTTT
;
A
#
# COMPACT_ATOMS: atom_id res chain seq x y z
N MET A 1 9.91 23.95 15.11
CA MET A 1 9.99 22.58 15.67
C MET A 1 11.36 22.02 15.37
N LYS A 2 12.01 21.31 16.30
CA LYS A 2 13.34 20.71 16.10
C LYS A 2 13.20 19.20 16.05
N TRP A 3 13.63 18.60 14.94
CA TRP A 3 13.67 17.14 14.80
C TRP A 3 14.62 16.53 15.82
N LYS A 4 14.19 15.45 16.47
CA LYS A 4 14.98 14.67 17.41
C LYS A 4 14.85 13.20 17.07
N VAL A 5 15.96 12.47 17.15
CA VAL A 5 15.98 11.02 17.00
C VAL A 5 15.70 10.42 18.38
N PRO A 6 14.61 9.66 18.56
CA PRO A 6 14.35 8.97 19.82
C PRO A 6 15.34 7.83 20.03
N LEU A 7 15.69 7.57 21.29
CA LEU A 7 16.40 6.35 21.66
C LEU A 7 15.40 5.19 21.72
N TYR A 8 15.80 4.04 21.20
CA TYR A 8 14.96 2.86 21.16
C TYR A 8 15.79 1.60 21.37
N VAL A 9 15.12 0.52 21.78
CA VAL A 9 15.65 -0.85 21.84
C VAL A 9 14.85 -1.70 20.85
N GLY A 10 15.57 -2.49 20.04
CA GLY A 10 14.98 -3.39 19.05
C GLY A 10 15.58 -3.18 17.66
N ILE A 11 15.08 -3.96 16.69
CA ILE A 11 15.52 -3.90 15.29
C ILE A 11 14.68 -2.82 14.57
N PRO A 12 15.29 -1.74 14.05
CA PRO A 12 14.54 -0.71 13.35
C PRO A 12 13.95 -1.26 12.04
N PRO A 13 12.76 -0.78 11.62
CA PRO A 13 12.21 -1.13 10.32
C PRO A 13 13.12 -0.63 9.20
N ALA A 14 13.15 -1.37 8.10
CA ALA A 14 13.74 -0.88 6.85
C ALA A 14 13.03 0.40 6.39
N ARG A 15 13.74 1.24 5.63
CA ARG A 15 13.20 2.49 5.08
C ARG A 15 11.89 2.23 4.34
N ARG A 16 10.85 2.97 4.69
CA ARG A 16 9.48 2.80 4.16
C ARG A 16 8.69 4.09 4.28
N HIS A 17 7.80 4.34 3.32
CA HIS A 17 6.82 5.43 3.33
C HIS A 17 5.38 4.88 3.38
N ALA A 18 4.38 5.75 3.51
CA ALA A 18 2.96 5.38 3.55
C ALA A 18 2.60 4.28 4.58
N HIS A 19 3.32 4.23 5.71
CA HIS A 19 3.05 3.32 6.82
C HIS A 19 2.14 3.96 7.86
N THR A 20 1.52 3.15 8.71
CA THR A 20 0.82 3.64 9.90
C THR A 20 1.69 3.40 11.12
N ALA A 21 1.88 4.44 11.94
CA ALA A 21 2.66 4.34 13.17
C ALA A 21 1.89 4.90 14.36
N PHE A 22 1.94 4.20 15.50
CA PHE A 22 1.35 4.66 16.75
C PHE A 22 2.24 4.28 17.94
N ILE A 23 2.17 5.06 19.02
CA ILE A 23 2.90 4.81 20.26
C ILE A 23 1.92 4.38 21.34
N LEU A 24 2.21 3.26 22.00
CA LEU A 24 1.41 2.73 23.10
C LEU A 24 2.34 2.16 24.18
N HIS A 25 2.19 2.61 25.43
CA HIS A 25 3.00 2.18 26.59
C HIS A 25 4.52 2.17 26.33
N SER A 26 5.08 3.27 25.82
CA SER A 26 6.50 3.39 25.45
C SER A 26 6.98 2.40 24.38
N HIS A 27 6.06 1.84 23.59
CA HIS A 27 6.39 1.04 22.41
C HIS A 27 5.88 1.75 21.15
N LEU A 28 6.75 1.88 20.16
CA LEU A 28 6.41 2.34 18.82
C LEU A 28 6.03 1.13 17.97
N TYR A 29 4.81 1.17 17.45
CA TYR A 29 4.29 0.19 16.51
C TYR A 29 4.28 0.81 15.12
N VAL A 30 4.87 0.12 14.15
CA VAL A 30 4.88 0.50 12.74
C VAL A 30 4.28 -0.65 11.96
N PHE A 31 3.15 -0.41 11.30
CA PHE A 31 2.47 -1.40 10.48
C PHE A 31 2.54 -1.03 9.01
N GLY A 32 3.00 -2.00 8.23
CA GLY A 32 3.04 -1.98 6.78
C GLY A 32 3.92 -0.86 6.20
N GLY A 33 3.51 -0.33 5.05
CA GLY A 33 4.22 0.67 4.27
C GLY A 33 4.81 0.12 2.98
N ARG A 34 5.44 0.98 2.19
CA ARG A 34 6.08 0.61 0.93
C ARG A 34 7.45 1.25 0.81
N ASN A 35 8.36 0.57 0.13
CA ASN A 35 9.59 1.16 -0.39
C ASN A 35 9.61 1.07 -1.92
N GLU A 36 10.61 1.66 -2.57
CA GLU A 36 10.75 1.68 -4.04
C GLU A 36 10.68 0.26 -4.66
N GLU A 37 11.09 -0.77 -3.91
CA GLU A 37 11.21 -2.15 -4.37
C GLU A 37 10.09 -3.09 -3.89
N GLN A 38 9.46 -2.84 -2.73
CA GLN A 38 8.55 -3.81 -2.10
C GLN A 38 7.47 -3.15 -1.22
N ASP A 39 6.28 -3.75 -1.22
CA ASP A 39 5.20 -3.49 -0.27
C ASP A 39 5.40 -4.34 1.01
N PHE A 40 5.43 -3.69 2.17
CA PHE A 40 5.56 -4.33 3.46
C PHE A 40 4.18 -4.47 4.12
N ASN A 41 3.89 -5.67 4.61
CA ASN A 41 2.71 -5.98 5.44
C ASN A 41 3.12 -6.53 6.82
N ASP A 42 4.32 -6.18 7.29
CA ASP A 42 4.85 -6.58 8.59
C ASP A 42 4.50 -5.58 9.71
N LEU A 43 4.43 -6.07 10.94
CA LEU A 43 4.34 -5.26 12.15
C LEU A 43 5.74 -5.19 12.80
N LYS A 44 6.26 -3.97 12.95
CA LYS A 44 7.52 -3.69 13.64
C LYS A 44 7.24 -2.99 14.96
N VAL A 45 7.84 -3.51 16.03
CA VAL A 45 7.68 -3.01 17.39
C VAL A 45 9.03 -2.64 17.96
N MET A 46 9.15 -1.43 18.49
CA MET A 46 10.37 -0.90 19.07
C MET A 46 10.06 -0.29 20.43
N LYS A 47 10.85 -0.59 21.45
CA LYS A 47 10.67 0.02 22.78
C LYS A 47 11.37 1.37 22.81
N LEU A 48 10.63 2.44 23.00
CA LEU A 48 11.17 3.78 23.16
C LEU A 48 11.74 3.93 24.57
N ILE A 49 13.00 4.38 24.67
CA ILE A 49 13.61 4.69 25.95
C ILE A 49 13.30 6.15 26.25
N ASN A 50 12.51 6.37 27.30
CA ASN A 50 12.26 7.72 27.79
C ASN A 50 13.57 8.29 28.37
N PRO A 51 14.05 9.47 27.91
CA PRO A 51 15.23 10.09 28.49
C PRO A 51 15.09 10.42 29.99
N SER A 52 13.87 10.39 30.55
CA SER A 52 13.60 10.59 31.97
C SER A 52 13.69 9.31 32.82
N GLU A 53 13.63 8.12 32.21
CA GLU A 53 13.69 6.81 32.90
C GLU A 53 15.13 6.28 33.01
N ARG A 54 16.11 7.18 32.99
CA ARG A 54 17.54 6.86 33.18
C ARG A 54 17.76 6.37 34.61
N GLN A 55 17.52 5.09 34.88
CA GLN A 55 18.26 4.42 35.94
C GLN A 55 19.70 4.21 35.43
N PRO A 56 20.73 4.48 36.25
CA PRO A 56 22.10 4.17 35.88
C PRO A 56 22.26 2.64 35.89
N VAL A 57 21.93 2.01 34.76
CA VAL A 57 22.17 0.60 34.44
C VAL A 57 23.68 0.41 34.21
N MET A 58 24.47 0.71 35.24
CA MET A 58 25.90 0.42 35.27
C MET A 58 26.26 -0.50 36.44
N LYS A 59 25.29 -0.91 37.27
CA LYS A 59 25.49 -1.91 38.32
C LYS A 59 25.03 -3.31 37.94
N GLU A 60 23.98 -3.45 37.13
CA GLU A 60 23.36 -4.76 36.84
C GLU A 60 24.07 -5.55 35.72
N ILE A 61 24.48 -4.89 34.64
CA ILE A 61 25.15 -5.57 33.51
C ILE A 61 26.56 -6.07 33.90
N LEU A 62 27.18 -5.47 34.94
CA LEU A 62 28.51 -5.85 35.40
C LEU A 62 28.51 -6.99 36.42
N SER A 63 27.37 -7.28 37.08
CA SER A 63 27.26 -8.42 38.01
C SER A 63 26.91 -9.73 37.31
N GLU A 64 26.30 -9.69 36.12
CA GLU A 64 25.78 -10.89 35.45
C GLU A 64 26.80 -11.58 34.51
N PHE A 65 27.91 -10.89 34.16
CA PHE A 65 28.95 -11.43 33.26
C PHE A 65 30.28 -11.82 33.94
N GLY A 66 30.34 -11.88 35.27
CA GLY A 66 31.39 -12.65 35.97
C GLY A 66 32.85 -12.35 35.59
N LEU A 67 33.23 -11.09 35.41
CA LEU A 67 34.63 -10.70 35.19
C LEU A 67 35.18 -10.00 36.44
N GLN A 68 35.80 -10.79 37.33
CA GLN A 68 36.69 -10.28 38.37
C GLN A 68 38.02 -9.84 37.74
N GLY A 69 38.38 -8.58 38.01
CA GLY A 69 39.74 -8.05 37.88
C GLY A 69 40.14 -7.71 36.44
N VAL A 70 40.44 -6.43 36.16
CA VAL A 70 41.80 -5.87 36.29
C VAL A 70 41.67 -4.34 36.37
N SER A 71 42.48 -3.77 37.26
CA SER A 71 42.63 -2.36 37.57
C SER A 71 42.79 -1.41 36.38
N HIS A 72 42.25 -0.21 36.59
CA HIS A 72 42.73 1.10 36.16
C HIS A 72 44.05 1.10 35.38
N SER A 73 44.03 1.56 34.13
CA SER A 73 44.84 2.71 33.71
C SER A 73 44.68 3.03 32.22
N LEU A 74 44.57 4.34 31.98
CA LEU A 74 44.94 5.09 30.77
C LEU A 74 44.04 4.92 29.53
N GLY A 75 43.39 6.03 29.18
CA GLY A 75 42.57 6.14 28.00
C GLY A 75 43.39 6.43 26.73
N PHE A 76 42.84 6.01 25.60
CA PHE A 76 42.71 6.85 24.42
C PHE A 76 41.76 6.16 23.43
N ILE A 77 40.89 6.99 22.86
CA ILE A 77 40.13 6.87 21.60
C ILE A 77 40.44 5.61 20.76
N LEU A 78 39.40 4.79 20.49
CA LEU A 78 39.23 4.24 19.14
C LEU A 78 37.76 3.92 18.83
N VAL A 79 37.31 4.53 17.72
CA VAL A 79 36.16 4.17 16.90
C VAL A 79 36.17 2.67 16.63
N PHE A 80 35.19 1.92 17.15
CA PHE A 80 34.92 0.56 16.70
C PHE A 80 33.70 0.56 15.78
N THR A 81 33.98 0.89 14.52
CA THR A 81 33.27 0.35 13.36
C THR A 81 33.14 -1.16 13.48
N VAL A 82 31.90 -1.63 13.34
CA VAL A 82 31.55 -3.03 13.12
C VAL A 82 32.24 -3.49 11.83
N ASN A 83 33.28 -4.30 11.96
CA ASN A 83 33.73 -5.29 10.97
C ASN A 83 34.84 -6.15 11.60
N SER A 84 34.46 -7.14 12.41
CA SER A 84 35.35 -8.25 12.75
C SER A 84 34.93 -9.49 11.96
N PHE A 85 35.04 -9.39 10.63
CA PHE A 85 35.14 -10.57 9.79
C PHE A 85 36.63 -10.95 9.80
N THR A 86 37.02 -11.90 10.64
CA THR A 86 38.38 -12.46 10.59
C THR A 86 38.47 -13.38 9.37
N PRO A 87 39.32 -13.09 8.37
CA PRO A 87 39.53 -14.00 7.25
C PRO A 87 40.11 -15.31 7.77
N THR A 88 39.49 -16.45 7.43
CA THR A 88 40.06 -17.77 7.69
C THR A 88 41.41 -17.87 6.98
N LYS A 89 42.51 -17.99 7.74
CA LYS A 89 43.81 -18.36 7.20
C LYS A 89 43.68 -19.72 6.52
N VAL A 90 43.96 -19.77 5.22
CA VAL A 90 44.13 -21.02 4.48
C VAL A 90 45.22 -21.84 5.19
N PRO A 91 44.95 -23.10 5.59
CA PRO A 91 45.98 -23.94 6.17
C PRO A 91 47.10 -24.11 5.14
N ASN A 92 48.34 -23.81 5.53
CA ASN A 92 49.50 -24.17 4.74
C ASN A 92 49.70 -25.68 4.87
N VAL A 93 48.92 -26.46 4.13
CA VAL A 93 49.14 -27.89 3.95
C VAL A 93 50.34 -28.02 3.02
N ARG A 94 51.52 -28.17 3.62
CA ARG A 94 52.66 -28.72 2.88
C ARG A 94 52.35 -30.19 2.66
N TYR A 95 52.13 -30.56 1.42
CA TYR A 95 52.24 -31.95 1.01
C TYR A 95 53.72 -32.31 1.13
N GLU A 96 54.09 -33.05 2.18
CA GLU A 96 55.31 -33.86 2.09
C GLU A 96 55.00 -34.98 1.09
N LEU A 97 55.43 -34.76 -0.15
CA LEU A 97 55.66 -35.84 -1.08
C LEU A 97 56.71 -36.73 -0.42
N SER A 98 56.26 -37.83 0.18
CA SER A 98 57.15 -38.85 0.72
C SER A 98 58.20 -39.17 -0.33
N GLU A 99 59.46 -38.98 0.06
CA GLU A 99 60.62 -39.28 -0.77
C GLU A 99 60.50 -40.71 -1.31
N LEU A 100 60.72 -40.86 -2.62
CA LEU A 100 60.87 -42.17 -3.23
C LEU A 100 61.90 -42.98 -2.40
N PRO A 101 61.62 -44.24 -2.04
CA PRO A 101 62.64 -45.06 -1.42
C PRO A 101 63.80 -45.24 -2.41
N PRO A 102 65.06 -45.19 -1.94
CA PRO A 102 66.22 -45.24 -2.80
C PRO A 102 66.23 -46.53 -3.60
N SER A 103 66.41 -46.39 -4.92
CA SER A 103 66.74 -47.45 -5.84
C SER A 103 68.01 -48.16 -5.36
N ILE A 104 67.85 -49.32 -4.74
CA ILE A 104 68.96 -50.25 -4.51
C ILE A 104 69.26 -50.89 -5.87
N LEU A 105 70.28 -50.36 -6.55
CA LEU A 105 70.98 -51.08 -7.60
C LEU A 105 71.72 -52.25 -6.93
N GLY A 106 71.06 -53.40 -6.88
CA GLY A 106 71.59 -54.66 -6.35
C GLY A 106 71.39 -55.76 -7.37
N ASN A 107 72.49 -56.21 -7.94
CA ASN A 107 72.54 -57.11 -9.07
C ASN A 107 72.10 -58.53 -8.65
N THR A 108 71.50 -59.23 -9.62
CA THR A 108 71.48 -60.71 -9.77
C THR A 108 70.14 -61.41 -9.47
N THR A 109 69.82 -62.29 -10.42
CA THR A 109 68.92 -63.45 -10.41
C THR A 109 67.44 -63.26 -10.71
N VAL A 110 67.12 -63.62 -11.96
CA VAL A 110 65.85 -64.15 -12.49
C VAL A 110 64.97 -64.74 -11.40
N ASN A 111 63.85 -64.08 -11.12
CA ASN A 111 62.67 -64.78 -10.65
C ASN A 111 61.44 -64.10 -11.26
N ALA A 112 60.76 -64.83 -12.13
CA ALA A 112 59.49 -64.43 -12.73
C ALA A 112 58.46 -64.31 -11.60
N GLN A 113 58.39 -63.14 -10.98
CA GLN A 113 57.44 -62.85 -9.93
C GLN A 113 56.07 -62.66 -10.60
N VAL A 114 55.37 -63.78 -10.68
CA VAL A 114 53.93 -63.96 -10.84
C VAL A 114 53.20 -62.63 -10.64
N CYS A 115 52.63 -62.11 -11.73
CA CYS A 115 51.58 -61.11 -11.65
C CYS A 115 50.45 -61.75 -10.84
N VAL A 116 50.43 -61.51 -9.53
CA VAL A 116 49.29 -61.89 -8.68
C VAL A 116 48.16 -61.00 -9.15
N HIS A 117 47.33 -61.54 -10.03
CA HIS A 117 46.10 -60.90 -10.48
C HIS A 117 45.22 -60.68 -9.25
N ARG A 118 45.33 -59.49 -8.63
CA ARG A 118 44.47 -59.14 -7.50
C ARG A 118 43.05 -59.03 -8.02
N ASP A 119 42.18 -59.90 -7.51
CA ASP A 119 40.78 -59.89 -7.87
C ASP A 119 40.07 -58.72 -7.19
N PHE A 120 39.92 -57.61 -7.92
CA PHE A 120 39.20 -56.41 -7.48
C PHE A 120 37.71 -56.45 -7.79
N SER A 121 37.19 -57.60 -8.26
CA SER A 121 35.77 -57.76 -8.60
C SER A 121 34.86 -57.36 -7.44
N ALA A 122 35.11 -57.86 -6.23
CA ALA A 122 34.31 -57.55 -5.05
C ALA A 122 34.23 -56.05 -4.72
N VAL A 123 35.35 -55.32 -4.83
CA VAL A 123 35.39 -53.87 -4.55
C VAL A 123 34.64 -53.10 -5.64
N ARG A 124 34.81 -53.50 -6.91
CA ARG A 124 34.09 -52.90 -8.04
C ARG A 124 32.58 -53.16 -7.94
N ASP A 125 32.18 -54.37 -7.56
CA ASP A 125 30.78 -54.75 -7.42
C ASP A 125 30.14 -54.02 -6.23
N GLN A 126 30.89 -53.84 -5.14
CA GLN A 126 30.46 -52.99 -4.02
C GLN A 126 30.29 -51.53 -4.45
N ALA A 127 31.25 -50.96 -5.19
CA ALA A 127 31.15 -49.61 -5.71
C ALA A 127 29.95 -49.44 -6.66
N MET A 128 29.74 -50.38 -7.58
CA MET A 128 28.57 -50.38 -8.48
C MET A 128 27.25 -50.48 -7.71
N LYS A 129 27.19 -51.32 -6.67
CA LYS A 129 26.02 -51.43 -5.80
C LYS A 129 25.72 -50.13 -5.06
N MET A 130 26.75 -49.45 -4.55
CA MET A 130 26.60 -48.13 -3.92
C MET A 130 26.08 -47.08 -4.91
N ILE A 131 26.64 -47.06 -6.13
CA ILE A 131 26.23 -46.15 -7.19
C ILE A 131 24.75 -46.40 -7.58
N GLN A 132 24.37 -47.65 -7.79
CA GLN A 132 22.98 -48.02 -8.10
C GLN A 132 22.02 -47.64 -6.97
N THR A 133 22.44 -47.83 -5.71
CA THR A 133 21.65 -47.43 -4.54
C THR A 133 21.47 -45.90 -4.52
N ALA A 134 22.54 -45.14 -4.74
CA ALA A 134 22.50 -43.68 -4.78
C ALA A 134 21.57 -43.15 -5.88
N PHE A 135 21.65 -43.70 -7.10
CA PHE A 135 20.75 -43.33 -8.19
C PHE A 135 19.30 -43.71 -7.90
N SER A 136 19.05 -44.89 -7.31
CA SER A 136 17.69 -45.31 -6.93
C SER A 136 17.06 -44.36 -5.90
N LEU A 137 17.86 -43.88 -4.94
CA LEU A 137 17.41 -42.87 -3.97
C LEU A 137 17.13 -41.52 -4.64
N LEU A 138 17.98 -41.08 -5.57
CA LEU A 138 17.77 -39.86 -6.32
C LEU A 138 16.50 -39.93 -7.17
N ASP A 139 16.25 -41.04 -7.86
CA ASP A 139 15.03 -41.26 -8.66
C ASP A 139 13.78 -41.24 -7.77
N GLN A 140 13.85 -41.83 -6.58
CA GLN A 140 12.76 -41.80 -5.61
C GLN A 140 12.43 -40.37 -5.16
N GLU A 141 13.45 -39.57 -4.82
CA GLU A 141 13.26 -38.17 -4.41
C GLU A 141 12.77 -37.31 -5.57
N PHE A 142 13.26 -37.53 -6.80
CA PHE A 142 12.75 -36.84 -8.00
C PHE A 142 11.26 -37.12 -8.21
N HIS A 143 10.85 -38.38 -8.14
CA HIS A 143 9.44 -38.73 -8.25
C HIS A 143 8.59 -38.12 -7.13
N LYS A 144 9.13 -37.98 -5.92
CA LYS A 144 8.44 -37.30 -4.83
C LYS A 144 8.25 -35.81 -5.14
N LEU A 145 9.31 -35.12 -5.58
CA LEU A 145 9.25 -33.73 -5.99
C LEU A 145 8.27 -33.50 -7.15
N ASP A 146 8.22 -34.38 -8.13
CA ASP A 146 7.27 -34.27 -9.24
C ASP A 146 5.81 -34.39 -8.78
N ARG A 147 5.53 -35.26 -7.81
CA ARG A 147 4.19 -35.37 -7.20
C ARG A 147 3.82 -34.09 -6.48
N GLU A 148 4.69 -33.61 -5.58
CA GLU A 148 4.46 -32.37 -4.82
C GLU A 148 4.29 -31.17 -5.75
N LYS A 149 5.11 -31.08 -6.81
CA LYS A 149 5.00 -30.03 -7.83
C LYS A 149 3.68 -30.11 -8.59
N SER A 150 3.20 -31.31 -8.93
CA SER A 150 1.90 -31.50 -9.58
C SER A 150 0.75 -31.09 -8.66
N GLU A 151 0.80 -31.46 -7.38
CA GLU A 151 -0.21 -31.08 -6.38
C GLU A 151 -0.25 -29.57 -6.17
N LEU A 152 0.92 -28.94 -6.01
CA LEU A 152 1.04 -27.49 -5.86
C LEU A 152 0.54 -26.76 -7.11
N SER A 153 0.84 -27.27 -8.30
CA SER A 153 0.32 -26.71 -9.55
C SER A 153 -1.22 -26.78 -9.63
N LYS A 154 -1.82 -27.91 -9.22
CA LYS A 154 -3.29 -28.05 -9.15
C LYS A 154 -3.89 -27.10 -8.12
N ALA A 155 -3.30 -26.99 -6.94
CA ALA A 155 -3.75 -26.07 -5.90
C ALA A 155 -3.66 -24.60 -6.35
N ALA A 156 -2.58 -24.22 -7.06
CA ALA A 156 -2.42 -22.88 -7.62
C ALA A 156 -3.53 -22.55 -8.63
N VAL A 157 -3.87 -23.50 -9.52
CA VAL A 157 -4.98 -23.33 -10.47
C VAL A 157 -6.32 -23.21 -9.76
N ALA A 158 -6.57 -24.01 -8.71
CA ALA A 158 -7.79 -23.91 -7.92
C ALA A 158 -7.92 -22.54 -7.24
N LEU A 159 -6.85 -22.06 -6.61
CA LEU A 159 -6.82 -20.74 -5.96
C LEU A 159 -7.04 -19.60 -6.96
N GLN A 160 -6.47 -19.72 -8.17
CA GLN A 160 -6.68 -18.71 -9.22
C GLN A 160 -8.15 -18.66 -9.65
N LYS A 161 -8.83 -19.79 -9.78
CA LYS A 161 -10.27 -19.84 -10.09
C LYS A 161 -11.12 -19.23 -8.98
N GLU A 162 -10.80 -19.51 -7.71
CA GLU A 162 -11.50 -18.90 -6.58
C GLU A 162 -11.31 -17.38 -6.56
N ARG A 163 -10.08 -16.91 -6.81
CA ARG A 163 -9.78 -15.48 -6.92
C ARG A 163 -10.60 -14.81 -8.02
N GLU A 164 -10.62 -15.39 -9.23
CA GLU A 164 -11.41 -14.88 -10.35
C GLU A 164 -12.91 -14.85 -10.03
N ALA A 165 -13.43 -15.88 -9.36
CA ALA A 165 -14.83 -15.92 -8.93
C ALA A 165 -15.15 -14.79 -7.92
N HIS A 166 -14.25 -14.53 -6.97
CA HIS A 166 -14.40 -13.42 -6.03
C HIS A 166 -14.33 -12.05 -6.71
N GLU A 167 -13.38 -11.86 -7.64
CA GLU A 167 -13.26 -10.62 -8.41
C GLU A 167 -14.52 -10.37 -9.25
N ALA A 168 -15.02 -11.40 -9.94
CA ALA A 168 -16.26 -11.32 -10.70
C ALA A 168 -17.47 -10.98 -9.83
N HIS A 169 -17.57 -11.58 -8.63
CA HIS A 169 -18.66 -11.28 -7.70
C HIS A 169 -18.64 -9.81 -7.24
N LYS A 170 -17.45 -9.31 -6.88
CA LYS A 170 -17.27 -7.91 -6.47
C LYS A 170 -17.62 -6.94 -7.60
N GLN A 171 -17.18 -7.24 -8.83
CA GLN A 171 -17.52 -6.42 -10.00
C GLN A 171 -19.02 -6.38 -10.25
N LYS A 172 -19.70 -7.54 -10.13
CA LYS A 172 -21.16 -7.62 -10.25
C LYS A 172 -21.87 -6.76 -9.20
N GLN A 173 -21.47 -6.86 -7.93
CA GLN A 173 -22.05 -6.02 -6.87
C GLN A 173 -21.85 -4.52 -7.14
N GLN A 174 -20.68 -4.14 -7.64
CA GLN A 174 -20.39 -2.75 -7.97
C GLN A 174 -21.23 -2.25 -9.15
N GLN A 175 -21.43 -3.09 -10.17
CA GLN A 175 -22.30 -2.78 -11.30
C GLN A 175 -23.76 -2.64 -10.87
N GLU A 176 -24.29 -3.57 -10.08
CA GLU A 176 -25.66 -3.52 -9.57
C GLU A 176 -25.92 -2.25 -8.73
N LEU A 177 -24.97 -1.88 -7.88
CA LEU A 177 -25.03 -0.64 -7.11
C LEU A 177 -25.02 0.59 -8.03
N GLN A 178 -24.14 0.61 -9.02
CA GLN A 178 -24.05 1.72 -9.97
C GLN A 178 -25.34 1.88 -10.76
N GLU A 179 -25.91 0.77 -11.26
CA GLU A 179 -27.19 0.79 -11.96
C GLU A 179 -28.34 1.30 -11.07
N MET A 180 -28.37 0.89 -9.79
CA MET A 180 -29.39 1.38 -8.85
C MET A 180 -29.26 2.89 -8.62
N LEU A 181 -28.04 3.40 -8.43
CA LEU A 181 -27.77 4.82 -8.27
C LEU A 181 -28.17 5.62 -9.51
N ASP A 182 -27.85 5.12 -10.70
CA ASP A 182 -28.18 5.78 -11.96
C ASP A 182 -29.68 5.77 -12.21
N ARG A 183 -30.38 4.66 -11.92
CA ARG A 183 -31.85 4.60 -11.98
C ARG A 183 -32.48 5.63 -11.04
N HIS A 184 -32.03 5.71 -9.79
CA HIS A 184 -32.55 6.67 -8.83
C HIS A 184 -32.26 8.12 -9.23
N ARG A 185 -31.06 8.38 -9.79
CA ARG A 185 -30.71 9.68 -10.34
C ARG A 185 -31.64 10.09 -11.48
N SER A 186 -31.83 9.23 -12.48
CA SER A 186 -32.70 9.51 -13.62
C SER A 186 -34.16 9.69 -13.21
N GLN A 187 -34.65 8.91 -12.23
CA GLN A 187 -35.98 9.09 -11.67
C GLN A 187 -36.13 10.47 -11.00
N ASN A 188 -35.14 10.89 -10.22
CA ASN A 188 -35.15 12.20 -9.56
C ASN A 188 -35.08 13.35 -10.57
N GLU A 189 -34.23 13.23 -11.60
CA GLU A 189 -34.13 14.21 -12.68
C GLU A 189 -35.48 14.33 -13.42
N ALA A 190 -36.09 13.20 -13.78
CA ALA A 190 -37.39 13.18 -14.45
C ALA A 190 -38.50 13.80 -13.57
N TRP A 191 -38.51 13.49 -12.28
CA TRP A 191 -39.47 14.07 -11.34
C TRP A 191 -39.31 15.60 -11.21
N LEU A 192 -38.07 16.07 -11.08
CA LEU A 192 -37.76 17.51 -11.03
C LEU A 192 -38.18 18.22 -12.32
N HIS A 193 -37.90 17.61 -13.48
CA HIS A 193 -38.32 18.14 -14.79
C HIS A 193 -39.85 18.22 -14.89
N ALA A 194 -40.56 17.14 -14.57
CA ALA A 194 -42.02 17.12 -14.60
C ALA A 194 -42.64 18.18 -13.66
N ARG A 195 -42.06 18.33 -12.46
CA ARG A 195 -42.53 19.32 -11.49
C ARG A 195 -42.25 20.76 -11.93
N ALA A 196 -41.11 21.02 -12.58
CA ALA A 196 -40.81 22.31 -13.18
C ALA A 196 -41.81 22.66 -14.30
N GLU A 197 -42.11 21.70 -15.19
CA GLU A 197 -43.09 21.89 -16.26
C GLU A 197 -44.50 22.17 -15.75
N GLU A 198 -44.90 21.52 -14.66
CA GLU A 198 -46.17 21.79 -13.97
C GLU A 198 -46.19 23.21 -13.39
N ASN A 199 -45.14 23.63 -12.69
CA ASN A 199 -45.07 25.00 -12.16
C ASN A 199 -45.06 26.06 -13.28
N ASP A 200 -44.40 25.79 -14.41
CA ASP A 200 -44.42 26.67 -15.58
C ASP A 200 -45.80 26.73 -16.24
N ARG A 201 -46.57 25.63 -16.22
CA ARG A 201 -47.99 25.64 -16.64
C ARG A 201 -48.83 26.52 -15.71
N GLU A 202 -48.74 26.32 -14.40
CA GLU A 202 -49.45 27.14 -13.41
C GLU A 202 -49.11 28.64 -13.54
N ARG A 203 -47.82 28.99 -13.72
CA ARG A 203 -47.37 30.38 -13.95
C ARG A 203 -47.97 30.99 -15.21
N ARG A 204 -48.01 30.24 -16.31
CA ARG A 204 -48.64 30.68 -17.57
C ARG A 204 -50.13 30.93 -17.39
N GLU A 205 -50.83 30.07 -16.66
CA GLU A 205 -52.25 30.24 -16.36
C GLU A 205 -52.53 31.48 -15.49
N LEU A 206 -51.73 31.69 -14.44
CA LEU A 206 -51.82 32.87 -13.59
C LEU A 206 -51.59 34.17 -14.38
N CYS A 207 -50.59 34.19 -15.28
CA CYS A 207 -50.36 35.32 -16.18
C CYS A 207 -51.56 35.59 -17.09
N ARG A 208 -52.18 34.54 -17.65
CA ARG A 208 -53.38 34.65 -18.49
C ARG A 208 -54.56 35.24 -17.73
N LEU A 209 -54.79 34.80 -16.48
CA LEU A 209 -55.86 35.31 -15.63
C LEU A 209 -55.63 36.77 -15.23
N ARG A 210 -54.39 37.14 -14.88
CA ARG A 210 -54.02 38.53 -14.59
C ARG A 210 -54.29 39.46 -15.77
N GLY A 211 -53.88 39.07 -16.98
CA GLY A 211 -54.15 39.85 -18.20
C GLY A 211 -55.64 40.05 -18.46
N ARG A 212 -56.48 39.03 -18.21
CA ARG A 212 -57.95 39.17 -18.30
C ARG A 212 -58.50 40.13 -17.23
N GLY A 213 -57.99 40.06 -16.00
CA GLY A 213 -58.36 40.97 -14.92
C GLY A 213 -57.99 42.43 -15.23
N GLU A 214 -56.79 42.66 -15.79
CA GLU A 214 -56.32 43.97 -16.22
C GLU A 214 -57.14 44.51 -17.41
N ALA A 215 -57.49 43.68 -18.40
CA ALA A 215 -58.37 44.07 -19.51
C ALA A 215 -59.80 44.43 -19.03
N ALA A 216 -60.33 43.68 -18.06
CA ALA A 216 -61.62 43.98 -17.44
C ALA A 216 -61.56 45.27 -16.60
N ALA A 217 -60.45 45.54 -15.91
CA ALA A 217 -60.21 46.79 -15.18
C ALA A 217 -60.03 47.99 -16.13
N GLY A 218 -59.34 47.82 -17.26
CA GLY A 218 -59.16 48.84 -18.29
C GLY A 218 -60.47 49.19 -19.03
N SER A 219 -61.42 48.26 -19.11
CA SER A 219 -62.79 48.52 -19.60
C SER A 219 -63.65 49.26 -18.57
N ARG A 220 -63.35 49.14 -17.27
CA ARG A 220 -63.89 50.02 -16.23
C ARG A 220 -63.08 51.32 -16.16
N ARG A 221 -63.03 52.09 -17.25
CA ARG A 221 -62.51 53.47 -17.17
C ARG A 221 -63.37 54.26 -16.18
N PRO A 222 -62.78 55.06 -15.27
CA PRO A 222 -63.56 55.93 -14.41
C PRO A 222 -64.28 56.98 -15.26
N ASN A 223 -65.59 57.12 -15.00
CA ASN A 223 -66.45 58.14 -15.57
C ASN A 223 -65.79 59.54 -15.41
N PRO A 224 -65.62 60.36 -16.46
CA PRO A 224 -64.88 61.64 -16.37
C PRO A 224 -65.57 62.72 -15.54
N ALA A 225 -66.74 62.45 -14.94
CA ALA A 225 -67.59 63.44 -14.29
C ALA A 225 -67.35 63.66 -12.78
N ARG A 226 -66.15 63.40 -12.23
CA ARG A 226 -65.78 63.86 -10.88
C ARG A 226 -64.34 64.36 -10.81
N ARG A 227 -64.09 65.53 -11.42
CA ARG A 227 -62.98 66.39 -10.99
C ARG A 227 -63.39 67.08 -9.69
N ARG A 228 -62.74 66.75 -8.57
CA ARG A 228 -62.70 67.59 -7.36
C ARG A 228 -61.34 68.31 -7.32
N PRO A 229 -61.29 69.56 -6.80
CA PRO A 229 -60.08 70.39 -6.81
C PRO A 229 -59.04 69.88 -5.79
N PRO A 230 -57.77 70.35 -5.88
CA PRO A 230 -56.70 69.84 -5.03
C PRO A 230 -56.85 70.39 -3.61
N ALA A 231 -56.87 69.51 -2.62
CA ALA A 231 -56.65 69.90 -1.23
C ALA A 231 -55.21 69.51 -0.87
N GLY A 232 -54.40 70.54 -0.60
CA GLY A 232 -53.07 70.39 -0.03
C GLY A 232 -53.13 69.79 1.37
N GLY A 233 -52.07 69.09 1.74
CA GLY A 233 -51.92 68.47 3.05
C GLY A 233 -50.82 67.43 2.98
N GLY A 234 -49.57 67.89 3.05
CA GLY A 234 -48.41 67.02 2.99
C GLY A 234 -48.34 66.11 4.21
N HIS A 235 -48.07 64.84 3.98
CA HIS A 235 -47.38 63.99 4.94
C HIS A 235 -46.32 63.19 4.19
N SER A 236 -45.08 63.50 4.55
CA SER A 236 -43.85 62.78 4.24
C SER A 236 -44.01 61.27 4.49
N CYS A 237 -43.68 60.46 3.49
CA CYS A 237 -43.21 59.09 3.71
C CYS A 237 -42.11 58.79 2.70
N LEU A 238 -40.91 58.65 3.26
CA LEU A 238 -39.65 58.37 2.59
C LEU A 238 -39.74 57.15 1.68
N PHE A 239 -39.22 57.35 0.46
CA PHE A 239 -38.69 56.30 -0.38
C PHE A 239 -37.60 55.55 0.39
N GLN A 240 -37.87 54.30 0.78
CA GLN A 240 -36.83 53.38 1.20
C GLN A 240 -36.84 52.19 0.25
N ARG A 241 -35.84 52.17 -0.64
CA ARG A 241 -35.39 50.98 -1.35
C ARG A 241 -35.20 49.86 -0.33
N ILE A 242 -36.00 48.79 -0.42
CA ILE A 242 -35.65 47.53 0.22
C ILE A 242 -34.96 46.69 -0.85
N SER A 243 -33.62 46.71 -0.75
CA SER A 243 -32.71 45.74 -1.34
C SER A 243 -33.12 44.33 -0.97
N ALA A 244 -32.84 43.39 -1.90
CA ALA A 244 -32.91 41.96 -1.69
C ALA A 244 -32.23 41.55 -0.37
N GLY A 245 -33.05 41.20 0.63
CA GLY A 245 -32.64 40.65 1.91
C GLY A 245 -32.84 39.14 1.92
N GLN A 246 -31.75 38.44 2.22
CA GLN A 246 -31.61 36.99 2.30
C GLN A 246 -32.67 36.29 3.15
N CYS A 247 -33.18 35.17 2.65
CA CYS A 247 -33.91 34.17 3.43
C CYS A 247 -32.90 33.26 4.16
N PRO A 248 -32.86 33.23 5.51
CA PRO A 248 -31.95 32.38 6.25
C PRO A 248 -32.58 31.00 6.46
N ARG A 249 -32.77 30.23 5.37
CA ARG A 249 -33.05 28.79 5.48
C ARG A 249 -32.73 27.94 4.26
N CYS A 250 -32.04 28.48 3.27
CA CYS A 250 -31.54 27.72 2.11
C CYS A 250 -30.04 27.46 2.25
N SER A 251 -29.67 26.55 3.13
CA SER A 251 -28.32 25.99 3.20
C SER A 251 -28.26 24.70 2.39
N VAL A 252 -28.01 24.77 1.07
CA VAL A 252 -27.56 23.63 0.26
C VAL A 252 -26.65 24.11 -0.89
N VAL A 253 -25.35 23.85 -0.71
CA VAL A 253 -24.32 23.46 -1.69
C VAL A 253 -24.22 24.29 -2.98
N ARG A 254 -23.33 25.29 -2.98
CA ARG A 254 -22.64 25.77 -4.20
C ARG A 254 -21.32 25.02 -4.32
N GLY A 255 -21.19 24.22 -5.36
CA GLY A 255 -19.91 23.64 -5.78
C GLY A 255 -20.03 22.95 -7.13
N LEU A 256 -19.21 23.39 -8.08
CA LEU A 256 -18.68 22.63 -9.21
C LEU A 256 -19.60 22.42 -10.43
N TRP A 257 -19.73 23.44 -11.27
CA TRP A 257 -19.84 23.25 -12.73
C TRP A 257 -18.64 23.96 -13.39
N PRO A 258 -17.90 23.33 -14.32
CA PRO A 258 -16.81 24.00 -15.05
C PRO A 258 -17.38 24.99 -16.08
N PRO A 259 -16.62 26.03 -16.47
CA PRO A 259 -17.07 27.00 -17.45
C PRO A 259 -17.17 26.37 -18.85
N ARG A 260 -18.21 26.75 -19.61
CA ARG A 260 -18.40 26.35 -21.01
C ARG A 260 -17.25 26.88 -21.90
N PRO A 261 -16.74 26.10 -22.87
CA PRO A 261 -15.81 26.62 -23.87
C PRO A 261 -16.53 27.54 -24.88
N PRO A 262 -15.81 28.49 -25.51
CA PRO A 262 -16.38 29.42 -26.49
C PRO A 262 -16.72 28.72 -27.81
N PRO A 263 -17.64 29.29 -28.62
CA PRO A 263 -18.10 28.69 -29.87
C PRO A 263 -16.99 28.71 -30.93
N THR A 264 -16.70 27.56 -31.53
CA THR A 264 -15.83 27.41 -32.70
C THR A 264 -16.65 27.64 -33.98
N HIS A 265 -16.21 28.58 -34.81
CA HIS A 265 -16.73 28.73 -36.17
C HIS A 265 -16.18 27.62 -37.09
N PRO A 266 -16.97 27.10 -38.04
CA PRO A 266 -16.49 26.10 -38.99
C PRO A 266 -15.58 26.75 -40.04
N THR A 267 -14.33 26.29 -40.11
CA THR A 267 -13.43 26.54 -41.25
C THR A 267 -13.84 25.64 -42.41
N THR A 268 -14.30 26.29 -43.48
CA THR A 268 -14.57 25.69 -44.78
C THR A 268 -13.29 25.13 -45.37
N THR A 269 -13.33 23.86 -45.78
CA THR A 269 -12.31 23.19 -46.58
C THR A 269 -12.27 23.78 -47.99
N THR A 270 -11.08 24.12 -48.47
CA THR A 270 -10.74 24.09 -49.90
C THR A 270 -9.27 23.77 -50.03
#